data_AF-A0AAE7R4E9-F1
#
_entry.id   AF-A0AAE7R4E9-F1
#
_cell.length_a   1.000
_cell.length_b   1.000
_cell.length_c   1.000
_cell.angle_alpha   90.00
_cell.angle_beta   90.00
_cell.angle_gamma   90.00
#
_symmetry.space_group_name_H-M   'P 1'
#
loop_
_entity.id
_entity.type
_entity.pdbx_description
1 polymer ?
#
loop_
_entity_poly.entity_id
_entity_poly.type
_entity_poly.pdbx_seq_one_letter_code
_entity_poly.pdbx_strand_id
1 'polypeptide(L)'
;MIFGVNGFHTAYGTAIDVIARALRVLAVWDAPVEASEQDAVPFSNVYVPATQLNDIFDDLFTPIARDGAAILEVGLRLQKAFGILAQFDAPGFRDNAIRHSSEALSRSELALSLESDRQRVRAAAETVSSGSI
;
A
#
# COMPACT_ATOMS: atom_id res chain seq x y z
N MET A 1 -23.37 -34.20 -13.92
CA MET A 1 -22.79 -32.98 -14.54
C MET A 1 -22.13 -32.18 -13.42
N ILE A 2 -20.81 -32.14 -13.43
CA ILE A 2 -19.99 -31.47 -12.42
C ILE A 2 -19.75 -30.06 -12.96
N PHE A 3 -20.33 -29.04 -12.32
CA PHE A 3 -20.12 -27.65 -12.71
C PHE A 3 -18.68 -27.26 -12.34
N GLY A 4 -17.89 -26.95 -13.38
CA GLY A 4 -16.58 -26.36 -13.24
C GLY A 4 -16.68 -24.98 -12.58
N VAL A 5 -16.11 -24.88 -11.38
CA VAL A 5 -15.71 -23.61 -10.77
C VAL A 5 -14.65 -22.97 -11.65
N ASN A 6 -15.08 -22.03 -12.49
CA ASN A 6 -14.22 -21.22 -13.36
C ASN A 6 -13.41 -20.22 -12.51
N GLY A 7 -12.22 -20.63 -12.09
CA GLY A 7 -10.92 -20.00 -12.38
C GLY A 7 -10.72 -18.47 -12.50
N PHE A 8 -11.55 -17.59 -11.95
CA PHE A 8 -11.30 -16.13 -11.94
C PHE A 8 -11.40 -15.53 -10.53
N HIS A 9 -10.41 -15.74 -9.64
CA HIS A 9 -10.37 -14.94 -8.40
C HIS A 9 -9.03 -14.79 -7.68
N THR A 10 -7.99 -15.56 -7.98
CA THR A 10 -6.87 -15.67 -7.03
C THR A 10 -5.83 -14.54 -7.12
N ALA A 11 -5.57 -13.99 -8.31
CA ALA A 11 -4.52 -12.97 -8.48
C ALA A 11 -4.90 -11.60 -7.86
N TYR A 12 -6.11 -11.10 -8.14
CA TYR A 12 -6.58 -9.81 -7.59
C TYR A 12 -6.89 -9.88 -6.10
N GLY A 13 -7.44 -11.02 -5.64
CA GLY A 13 -7.64 -11.28 -4.22
C GLY A 13 -6.32 -11.21 -3.45
N THR A 14 -5.26 -11.81 -3.98
CA THR A 14 -3.92 -11.79 -3.35
C THR A 14 -3.35 -10.38 -3.26
N ALA A 15 -3.41 -9.58 -4.33
CA ALA A 15 -2.91 -8.20 -4.29
C ALA A 15 -3.65 -7.34 -3.26
N ILE A 16 -4.99 -7.45 -3.23
CA ILE A 16 -5.83 -6.73 -2.24
C ILE A 16 -5.50 -7.18 -0.81
N ASP A 17 -5.29 -8.48 -0.60
CA ASP A 17 -4.92 -9.06 0.70
C ASP A 17 -3.53 -8.62 1.16
N VAL A 18 -2.58 -8.49 0.23
CA VAL A 18 -1.24 -7.96 0.51
C VAL A 18 -1.33 -6.48 0.88
N ILE A 19 -2.10 -5.66 0.16
CA ILE A 19 -2.34 -4.24 0.52
C ILE A 19 -2.90 -4.15 1.94
N ALA A 20 -3.88 -4.98 2.29
CA ALA A 20 -4.49 -4.98 3.62
C ALA A 20 -3.51 -5.41 4.73
N ARG A 21 -2.55 -6.28 4.42
CA ARG A 21 -1.48 -6.70 5.35
C ARG A 21 -0.44 -5.60 5.53
N ALA A 22 0.02 -5.00 4.43
CA ALA A 22 0.94 -3.87 4.46
C ALA A 22 0.42 -2.74 5.35
N LEU A 23 -0.86 -2.40 5.21
CA LEU A 23 -1.52 -1.38 6.03
C LEU A 23 -1.50 -1.71 7.53
N ARG A 24 -1.72 -2.98 7.90
CA ARG A 24 -1.66 -3.43 9.30
C ARG A 24 -0.25 -3.41 9.88
N VAL A 25 0.76 -3.76 9.07
CA VAL A 25 2.17 -3.66 9.48
C VAL A 25 2.54 -2.19 9.71
N LEU A 26 2.15 -1.31 8.80
CA LEU A 26 2.43 0.12 8.92
C LEU A 26 1.64 0.80 10.05
N ALA A 27 0.47 0.27 10.41
CA ALA A 27 -0.33 0.80 11.53
C ALA A 27 0.35 0.69 12.90
N VAL A 28 1.37 -0.16 13.03
CA VAL A 28 2.15 -0.34 14.26
C VAL A 28 3.59 0.17 14.11
N TRP A 29 3.88 0.96 13.06
CA TRP A 29 5.23 1.41 12.72
C TRP A 29 5.96 2.13 13.86
N ASP A 30 5.23 2.94 14.64
CA ASP A 30 5.77 3.73 15.76
C ASP A 30 5.26 3.23 17.12
N ALA A 31 4.76 2.00 17.18
CA ALA A 31 4.30 1.42 18.45
C ALA A 31 5.50 1.24 19.40
N PRO A 32 5.43 1.73 20.66
CA PRO A 32 6.51 1.54 21.62
C PRO A 32 6.74 0.05 21.86
N VAL A 33 8.00 -0.37 21.76
CA VAL A 33 8.41 -1.74 22.10
C VAL A 33 8.62 -1.78 23.61
N GLU A 34 7.76 -2.50 24.32
CA GLU A 34 7.94 -2.82 25.73
C GLU A 34 9.23 -3.64 25.90
N ALA A 35 10.32 -3.00 26.31
CA ALA A 35 11.57 -3.68 26.60
C ALA A 35 11.40 -4.51 27.86
N SER A 36 11.53 -5.83 27.77
CA SER A 36 11.58 -6.68 28.96
C SER A 36 12.97 -6.58 29.59
N GLU A 37 13.08 -6.64 30.92
CA GLU A 37 14.37 -6.60 31.63
C GLU A 37 15.35 -7.75 31.24
N GLN A 38 14.91 -8.71 30.42
CA GLN A 38 15.72 -9.79 29.85
C GLN A 38 16.35 -9.48 28.47
N ASP A 39 16.07 -8.34 27.82
CA ASP A 39 16.56 -8.02 26.48
C ASP A 39 17.99 -7.43 26.46
N ALA A 40 18.91 -8.02 27.23
CA ALA A 40 20.33 -7.80 27.01
C ALA A 40 20.70 -8.44 25.66
N VAL A 41 20.63 -7.64 24.57
CA VAL A 41 20.94 -8.06 23.20
C VAL A 41 22.29 -8.80 23.20
N PRO A 42 22.32 -10.13 23.06
CA PRO A 42 23.54 -10.92 23.31
C PRO A 42 24.53 -10.84 22.13
N PHE A 43 24.24 -10.03 21.11
CA PHE A 43 24.98 -9.94 19.86
C PHE A 43 25.55 -8.53 19.63
N SER A 44 26.65 -8.21 20.32
CA SER A 44 27.31 -6.89 20.26
C SER A 44 27.87 -6.50 18.88
N ASN A 45 27.93 -7.45 17.93
CA ASN A 45 28.52 -7.26 16.60
C ASN A 45 27.49 -7.34 15.45
N VAL A 46 26.19 -7.45 15.76
CA VAL A 46 25.14 -7.45 14.73
C VAL A 46 24.55 -6.04 14.67
N TYR A 47 24.78 -5.35 13.56
CA TYR A 47 24.25 -4.02 13.29
C TYR A 47 23.31 -4.08 12.08
N VAL A 48 22.06 -3.67 12.26
CA VAL A 48 21.09 -3.51 11.17
C VAL A 48 20.76 -2.02 11.08
N PRO A 49 20.95 -1.37 9.92
CA PRO A 49 20.56 0.02 9.73
C PRO A 49 19.05 0.20 9.99
N ALA A 50 18.67 1.35 10.53
CA ALA A 50 17.27 1.69 10.68
C ALA A 50 16.60 1.74 9.29
N THR A 51 15.52 0.98 9.13
CA THR A 51 14.79 0.93 7.87
C THR A 51 14.13 2.29 7.60
N GLN A 52 14.37 2.86 6.42
CA GLN A 52 13.78 4.13 6.05
C GLN A 52 12.34 3.92 5.58
N LEU A 53 11.43 4.79 6.02
CA LEU A 53 10.01 4.71 5.68
C LEU A 53 9.78 4.77 4.15
N ASN A 54 10.55 5.61 3.45
CA ASN A 54 10.49 5.73 2.00
C ASN A 54 10.75 4.39 1.30
N ASP A 55 11.83 3.70 1.69
CA ASP A 55 12.24 2.43 1.08
C ASP A 55 11.15 1.36 1.30
N ILE A 56 10.52 1.34 2.48
CA ILE A 56 9.41 0.42 2.78
C ILE A 56 8.18 0.71 1.92
N PHE A 57 7.86 1.98 1.71
CA PHE A 57 6.76 2.35 0.80
C PHE A 57 7.07 1.92 -0.63
N ASP A 58 8.29 2.17 -1.10
CA ASP A 58 8.73 1.78 -2.44
C ASP A 58 8.67 0.25 -2.62
N ASP A 59 9.18 -0.52 -1.65
CA ASP A 59 9.19 -1.99 -1.67
C ASP A 59 7.79 -2.62 -1.60
N LEU A 60 6.89 -2.04 -0.78
CA LEU A 60 5.55 -2.58 -0.59
C LEU A 60 4.62 -2.24 -1.76
N PHE A 61 4.61 -0.98 -2.20
CA PHE A 61 3.54 -0.48 -3.06
C PHE A 61 3.94 -0.42 -4.54
N THR A 62 5.21 -0.20 -4.87
CA THR A 62 5.63 -0.05 -6.28
C THR A 62 5.37 -1.32 -7.10
N PRO A 63 5.72 -2.53 -6.64
CA PRO A 63 5.44 -3.74 -7.41
C PRO A 63 3.94 -3.96 -7.61
N ILE A 64 3.14 -3.72 -6.57
CA ILE A 64 1.68 -3.88 -6.62
C ILE A 64 1.06 -2.86 -7.57
N ALA A 65 1.48 -1.59 -7.51
CA ALA A 65 0.98 -0.55 -8.40
C ALA A 65 1.37 -0.79 -9.86
N ARG A 66 2.57 -1.36 -10.11
CA ARG A 66 3.05 -1.71 -11.45
C ARG A 66 2.27 -2.90 -12.03
N ASP A 67 2.23 -4.01 -11.29
CA ASP A 67 1.64 -5.26 -11.76
C ASP A 67 0.10 -5.18 -11.76
N GLY A 68 -0.45 -4.37 -10.85
CA GLY A 68 -1.86 -4.07 -10.66
C GLY A 68 -2.45 -3.00 -11.60
N ALA A 69 -1.62 -2.34 -12.41
CA ALA A 69 -1.97 -1.08 -13.07
C ALA A 69 -3.24 -1.17 -13.95
N ALA A 70 -3.41 -2.28 -14.67
CA ALA A 70 -4.55 -2.51 -15.57
C ALA A 70 -5.83 -3.01 -14.87
N ILE A 71 -5.83 -3.12 -13.53
CA ILE A 71 -6.90 -3.73 -12.75
C ILE A 71 -7.53 -2.65 -11.87
N LEU A 72 -8.77 -2.28 -12.19
CA LEU A 72 -9.48 -1.21 -11.52
C LEU A 72 -9.54 -1.40 -10.00
N GLU A 73 -9.87 -2.60 -9.55
CA GLU A 73 -10.04 -2.94 -8.13
C GLU A 73 -8.74 -2.72 -7.34
N VAL A 74 -7.58 -3.01 -7.95
CA VAL A 74 -6.26 -2.79 -7.32
C VAL A 74 -5.98 -1.30 -7.22
N GLY A 75 -6.21 -0.54 -8.29
CA GLY A 75 -6.07 0.92 -8.30
C GLY A 75 -6.90 1.59 -7.21
N LEU A 76 -8.20 1.27 -7.13
CA LEU A 76 -9.10 1.82 -6.09
C LEU A 76 -8.66 1.44 -4.68
N ARG A 77 -8.19 0.21 -4.48
CA ARG A 77 -7.75 -0.26 -3.16
C ARG A 77 -6.46 0.41 -2.71
N LEU A 78 -5.52 0.65 -3.64
CA LEU A 78 -4.30 1.41 -3.39
C LEU A 78 -4.62 2.85 -2.99
N GLN A 79 -5.48 3.56 -3.73
CA GLN A 79 -5.86 4.93 -3.39
C GLN A 79 -6.48 5.03 -2.00
N LYS A 80 -7.39 4.12 -1.66
CA LYS A 80 -7.97 4.04 -0.32
C LYS A 80 -6.91 3.76 0.76
N ALA A 81 -5.95 2.88 0.46
CA ALA A 81 -4.87 2.57 1.40
C ALA A 81 -3.97 3.78 1.65
N PHE A 82 -3.55 4.48 0.60
CA PHE A 82 -2.73 5.68 0.72
C PHE A 82 -3.45 6.79 1.47
N GLY A 83 -4.75 6.98 1.24
CA GLY A 83 -5.50 7.92 2.04
C GLY A 83 -5.44 7.59 3.54
N ILE A 84 -5.65 6.33 3.93
CA ILE A 84 -5.56 5.95 5.35
C ILE A 84 -4.15 6.23 5.89
N LEU A 85 -3.10 5.85 5.14
CA LEU A 85 -1.72 6.08 5.53
C LEU A 85 -1.37 7.58 5.61
N ALA A 86 -2.01 8.43 4.80
CA ALA A 86 -1.79 9.86 4.82
C ALA A 86 -2.31 10.55 6.10
N GLN A 87 -3.15 9.85 6.88
CA GLN A 87 -3.66 10.31 8.17
C GLN A 87 -2.82 9.84 9.36
N PHE A 88 -1.77 9.05 9.15
CA PHE A 88 -0.90 8.64 10.26
C PHE A 88 -0.01 9.82 10.69
N ASP A 89 0.06 10.05 12.00
CA ASP A 89 0.79 11.18 12.59
C ASP A 89 2.32 11.04 12.54
N ALA A 90 2.82 9.84 12.21
CA ALA A 90 4.26 9.59 12.13
C ALA A 90 4.93 10.36 10.97
N PRO A 91 6.11 10.97 11.18
CA PRO A 91 6.80 11.77 10.16
C PRO A 91 7.00 11.03 8.84
N GLY A 92 6.72 11.70 7.73
CA GLY A 92 6.94 11.19 6.38
C GLY A 92 5.84 10.29 5.82
N PHE A 93 4.87 9.82 6.63
CA PHE A 93 3.75 9.00 6.13
C PHE A 93 2.90 9.72 5.10
N ARG A 94 2.50 10.96 5.41
CA ARG A 94 1.66 11.79 4.52
C ARG A 94 2.30 12.02 3.16
N ASP A 95 3.57 12.43 3.16
CA ASP A 95 4.26 12.78 1.91
C ASP A 95 4.51 11.53 1.06
N ASN A 96 4.90 10.41 1.68
CA ASN A 96 5.06 9.13 0.97
C ASN A 96 3.72 8.62 0.42
N ALA A 97 2.65 8.70 1.21
CA ALA A 97 1.32 8.28 0.77
C ALA A 97 0.81 9.10 -0.43
N ILE A 98 0.98 10.42 -0.41
CA ILE A 98 0.59 11.30 -1.53
C ILE A 98 1.44 11.01 -2.77
N ARG A 99 2.77 10.85 -2.61
CA ARG A 99 3.67 10.49 -3.71
C ARG A 99 3.24 9.19 -4.38
N HIS A 100 3.07 8.12 -3.60
CA HIS A 100 2.67 6.81 -4.13
C HIS A 100 1.25 6.79 -4.70
N SER A 101 0.32 7.56 -4.12
CA SER A 101 -1.01 7.77 -4.69
C SER A 101 -0.95 8.36 -6.08
N SER A 102 -0.16 9.41 -6.28
CA SER A 102 0.04 10.05 -7.58
C SER A 102 0.66 9.11 -8.60
N GLU A 103 1.75 8.41 -8.24
CA GLU A 103 2.40 7.50 -9.16
C GLU A 103 1.53 6.28 -9.52
N ALA A 104 0.78 5.73 -8.55
CA ALA A 104 -0.16 4.64 -8.81
C ALA A 104 -1.31 5.08 -9.73
N LEU A 105 -1.83 6.30 -9.56
CA LEU A 105 -2.81 6.88 -10.47
C LEU A 105 -2.24 6.96 -11.90
N SER A 106 -1.04 7.51 -12.07
CA SER A 106 -0.41 7.62 -13.39
C SER A 106 -0.23 6.24 -14.06
N ARG A 107 0.19 5.22 -13.31
CA ARG A 107 0.30 3.84 -13.82
C ARG A 107 -1.06 3.31 -14.26
N SER A 108 -2.10 3.50 -13.45
CA SER A 108 -3.47 3.08 -13.79
C SER A 108 -4.04 3.81 -15.00
N GLU A 109 -3.79 5.11 -15.15
CA GLU A 109 -4.26 5.88 -16.31
C GLU A 109 -3.61 5.39 -17.62
N LEU A 110 -2.34 5.00 -17.57
CA LEU A 110 -1.64 4.43 -18.73
C LEU A 110 -2.14 3.03 -19.11
N ALA A 111 -2.52 2.22 -18.12
CA ALA A 111 -2.82 0.80 -18.32
C ALA A 111 -4.32 0.49 -18.50
N LEU A 112 -5.21 1.24 -17.85
CA LEU A 112 -6.66 1.07 -17.99
C LEU A 112 -7.11 1.53 -19.37
N SER A 113 -7.96 0.74 -20.03
CA SER A 113 -8.46 1.02 -21.38
C SER A 113 -9.74 1.87 -21.38
N LEU A 114 -10.56 1.75 -20.33
CA LEU A 114 -11.85 2.41 -20.24
C LEU A 114 -11.74 3.74 -19.48
N GLU A 115 -12.20 4.82 -20.09
CA GLU A 115 -12.10 6.17 -19.50
C GLU A 115 -12.89 6.31 -18.20
N SER A 116 -14.06 5.66 -18.09
CA SER A 116 -14.84 5.69 -16.83
C SER A 116 -14.08 5.06 -15.67
N ASP A 117 -13.25 4.06 -15.93
CA ASP A 117 -12.44 3.42 -14.89
C ASP A 117 -11.29 4.33 -14.45
N ARG A 118 -10.64 5.02 -15.39
CA ARG A 118 -9.64 6.05 -15.08
C ARG A 118 -10.23 7.16 -14.22
N GLN A 119 -11.42 7.64 -14.57
CA GLN A 119 -12.14 8.67 -13.79
C GLN A 119 -12.40 8.21 -12.35
N ARG A 120 -12.80 6.94 -12.16
CA ARG A 120 -13.02 6.37 -10.82
C ARG A 120 -11.74 6.34 -9.99
N VAL A 121 -10.60 5.95 -10.57
CA VAL A 121 -9.31 5.95 -9.87
C VAL A 121 -8.84 7.38 -9.59
N ARG A 122 -9.03 8.32 -10.52
CA ARG A 122 -8.70 9.74 -10.34
C ARG A 122 -9.47 10.36 -9.18
N ALA A 123 -10.78 10.18 -9.14
CA ALA A 123 -11.62 10.66 -8.04
C ALA A 123 -11.17 10.07 -6.69
N ALA A 124 -10.78 8.79 -6.66
CA ALA A 124 -10.24 8.17 -5.46
C ALA A 124 -8.84 8.67 -5.07
N ALA A 125 -8.04 9.20 -5.99
CA ALA A 125 -6.73 9.79 -5.68
C ALA A 125 -6.87 11.24 -5.15
N GLU A 126 -7.86 11.98 -5.63
CA GLU A 126 -8.16 13.35 -5.16
C GLU A 126 -8.48 13.36 -3.66
N THR A 127 -9.18 12.36 -3.15
CA THR A 127 -9.47 12.21 -1.71
C THR A 127 -8.21 12.05 -0.85
N VAL A 128 -7.17 11.40 -1.37
CA VAL A 128 -5.87 11.25 -0.69
C VAL A 128 -5.18 12.61 -0.55
N SER A 129 -5.16 13.40 -1.62
CA SER A 129 -4.50 14.71 -1.63
C SER A 129 -5.23 15.75 -0.76
N SER A 130 -6.55 15.66 -0.68
CA SER A 130 -7.42 16.56 0.09
C SER A 130 -7.61 16.13 1.55
N GLY A 131 -7.16 14.94 1.94
CA GLY A 131 -7.31 14.41 3.29
C GLY A 131 -8.76 14.08 3.69
N SER A 132 -9.68 13.99 2.73
CA SER A 132 -11.10 13.71 2.95
C SER A 132 -11.42 12.31 2.47
N ILE A 133 -11.45 11.32 3.36
CA ILE A 133 -11.75 9.90 3.03
C ILE A 133 -13.10 9.48 3.57
#